data_AF-A0A3P8BPY6-F1
#
_entry.id   AF-A0A3P8BPY6-F1
#
_cell.length_a   1.000
_cell.length_b   1.000
_cell.length_c   1.000
_cell.angle_alpha   90.00
_cell.angle_beta   90.00
_cell.angle_gamma   90.00
#
_symmetry.space_group_name_H-M   'P 1'
#
loop_
_entity.id
_entity.type
_entity.pdbx_description
1 polymer ?
#
loop_
_entity_poly.entity_id
_entity_poly.type
_entity_poly.pdbx_seq_one_letter_code
_entity_poly.pdbx_strand_id
1 'polypeptide(L)'
;MQCVYIAPLKALVRERVSDWDKKFRTLNIRTVELTGDHSPDIRSLSSANIVITTPEKWDGITRSWEIRQYVKDVALVVVDEIHLLGVERGAVLEAIITRLKLMAAKQESHNSVRVVGLSTALANAGDVAEWLDVADTGLFNFRPNVRPVPIEVHIAGFPGRHYCPRMALMNRPAFKAIKSYSPYKPALVFVASRRQTRLTAMAFVSQLVIDDDPRQWLHMDMEELEQLITTIKDENLKLTLPFGVGMHHAGLQQHEKNIVERQ
;
A
#
# COMPACT_ATOMS: atom_id res chain seq x y z
N MET A 1 -1.76 17.06 -22.45
CA MET A 1 -1.10 15.75 -22.24
C MET A 1 -1.60 15.16 -20.93
N GLN A 2 -2.09 13.93 -20.97
CA GLN A 2 -2.63 13.23 -19.81
C GLN A 2 -1.68 12.11 -19.36
N CYS A 3 -1.56 11.94 -18.05
CA CYS A 3 -0.83 10.84 -17.41
C CYS A 3 -1.83 9.90 -16.72
N VAL A 4 -1.61 8.60 -16.84
CA VAL A 4 -2.38 7.57 -16.12
C VAL A 4 -1.43 6.85 -15.17
N TYR A 5 -1.75 6.85 -13.89
CA TYR A 5 -1.04 6.08 -12.87
C TYR A 5 -1.91 4.90 -12.42
N ILE A 6 -1.36 3.69 -12.50
CA ILE A 6 -2.04 2.44 -12.22
C ILE A 6 -1.44 1.86 -10.94
N ALA A 7 -2.23 1.77 -9.87
CA ALA A 7 -1.81 1.16 -8.62
C ALA A 7 -2.54 -0.19 -8.40
N PRO A 8 -1.88 -1.21 -7.84
CA PRO A 8 -2.45 -2.56 -7.75
C PRO A 8 -3.64 -2.67 -6.78
N LEU A 9 -3.70 -1.76 -5.81
CA LEU A 9 -4.68 -1.76 -4.72
C LEU A 9 -5.42 -0.42 -4.65
N LYS A 10 -6.73 -0.47 -4.37
CA LYS A 10 -7.56 0.72 -4.15
C LYS A 10 -7.05 1.61 -3.00
N ALA A 11 -6.46 1.01 -1.97
CA ALA A 11 -5.88 1.75 -0.85
C ALA A 11 -4.73 2.66 -1.32
N LEU A 12 -3.83 2.12 -2.15
CA LEU A 12 -2.72 2.88 -2.74
C LEU A 12 -3.23 3.98 -3.68
N VAL A 13 -4.30 3.72 -4.44
CA VAL A 13 -4.96 4.76 -5.24
C VAL A 13 -5.42 5.93 -4.36
N ARG A 14 -6.15 5.67 -3.28
CA ARG A 14 -6.66 6.72 -2.38
C ARG A 14 -5.53 7.48 -1.68
N GLU A 15 -4.49 6.77 -1.22
CA GLU A 15 -3.29 7.39 -0.65
C GLU A 15 -2.63 8.32 -1.66
N ARG A 16 -2.40 7.85 -2.89
CA ARG A 16 -1.77 8.64 -3.95
C ARG A 16 -2.62 9.83 -4.37
N VAL A 17 -3.95 9.68 -4.46
CA VAL A 17 -4.85 10.82 -4.73
C VAL A 17 -4.70 11.89 -3.64
N SER A 18 -4.71 11.51 -2.36
CA SER A 18 -4.57 12.45 -1.24
C SER A 18 -3.21 13.17 -1.22
N ASP A 19 -2.13 12.44 -1.50
CA ASP A 19 -0.77 12.97 -1.58
C ASP A 19 -0.60 13.88 -2.81
N TRP A 20 -0.98 13.38 -3.98
CA TRP A 20 -0.77 14.04 -5.26
C TRP A 20 -1.69 15.23 -5.47
N ASP A 21 -2.92 15.21 -4.96
CA ASP A 21 -3.79 16.39 -4.98
C ASP A 21 -3.11 17.55 -4.24
N LYS A 22 -2.55 17.31 -3.04
CA LYS A 22 -1.81 18.34 -2.30
C LYS A 22 -0.54 18.79 -3.03
N LYS A 23 0.24 17.82 -3.52
CA LYS A 23 1.55 18.08 -4.15
C LYS A 23 1.41 18.85 -5.47
N PHE A 24 0.46 18.46 -6.32
CA PHE A 24 0.31 18.98 -7.69
C PHE A 24 -0.66 20.14 -7.81
N ARG A 25 -1.50 20.40 -6.81
CA ARG A 25 -2.39 21.57 -6.78
C ARG A 25 -1.65 22.90 -6.89
N THR A 26 -0.43 22.98 -6.34
CA THR A 26 0.44 24.18 -6.48
C THR A 26 0.89 24.43 -7.92
N LEU A 27 0.90 23.40 -8.76
CA LEU A 27 1.28 23.45 -10.17
C LEU A 27 0.06 23.54 -11.10
N ASN A 28 -1.14 23.71 -10.55
CA ASN A 28 -2.41 23.70 -11.29
C ASN A 28 -2.62 22.42 -12.12
N ILE A 29 -2.09 21.29 -11.63
CA ILE A 29 -2.24 19.97 -12.24
C ILE A 29 -3.38 19.25 -11.54
N ARG A 30 -4.41 18.87 -12.29
CA ARG A 30 -5.61 18.22 -11.77
C ARG A 30 -5.43 16.69 -11.69
N THR A 31 -5.55 16.15 -10.48
CA THR A 31 -5.57 14.71 -10.19
C THR A 31 -7.01 14.20 -10.05
N VAL A 32 -7.33 13.06 -10.65
CA VAL A 32 -8.67 12.46 -10.57
C VAL A 32 -8.58 10.97 -10.22
N GLU A 33 -9.38 10.54 -9.24
CA GLU A 33 -9.57 9.12 -8.91
C GLU A 33 -10.52 8.45 -9.91
N LEU A 34 -10.12 7.30 -10.42
CA LEU A 34 -10.94 6.45 -11.26
C LEU A 34 -10.88 5.00 -10.77
N THR A 35 -11.88 4.59 -10.00
CA THR A 35 -11.96 3.23 -9.43
C THR A 35 -13.32 2.60 -9.68
N GLY A 36 -13.51 1.36 -9.20
CA GLY A 36 -14.85 0.74 -9.18
C GLY A 36 -15.83 1.50 -8.29
N ASP A 37 -15.35 2.18 -7.25
CA ASP A 37 -16.18 2.87 -6.27
C ASP A 37 -16.41 4.34 -6.64
N HIS A 38 -15.49 4.94 -7.41
CA HIS A 38 -15.55 6.32 -7.88
C HIS A 38 -15.39 6.38 -9.41
N SER A 39 -16.48 6.71 -10.12
CA SER A 39 -16.50 6.87 -11.58
C SER A 39 -16.89 8.32 -11.93
N PRO A 40 -15.90 9.21 -12.10
CA PRO A 40 -16.13 10.61 -12.49
C PRO A 40 -16.74 10.70 -13.89
N ASP A 41 -17.34 11.86 -14.19
CA ASP A 41 -17.92 12.12 -15.49
C ASP A 41 -16.83 12.29 -16.57
N ILE A 42 -17.22 12.09 -17.84
CA ILE A 42 -16.29 12.15 -18.98
C ILE A 42 -15.59 13.51 -19.05
N ARG A 43 -16.29 14.61 -18.72
CA ARG A 43 -15.69 15.96 -18.72
C ARG A 43 -14.58 16.10 -17.68
N SER A 44 -14.76 15.54 -16.48
CA SER A 44 -13.70 15.54 -15.47
C SER A 44 -12.52 14.67 -15.88
N LEU A 45 -12.76 13.53 -16.54
CA LEU A 45 -11.68 12.68 -17.06
C LEU A 45 -10.90 13.35 -18.20
N SER A 46 -11.58 13.95 -19.17
CA SER A 46 -10.91 14.63 -20.29
C SER A 46 -10.14 15.88 -19.85
N SER A 47 -10.54 16.54 -18.76
CA SER A 47 -9.84 17.71 -18.20
C SER A 47 -8.78 17.35 -17.15
N ALA A 48 -8.64 16.08 -16.77
CA ALA A 48 -7.65 15.65 -15.79
C ALA A 48 -6.26 15.57 -16.42
N ASN A 49 -5.26 16.12 -15.72
CA ASN A 49 -3.86 15.95 -16.11
C ASN A 49 -3.33 14.58 -15.65
N ILE A 50 -3.77 14.11 -14.48
CA ILE A 50 -3.36 12.83 -13.91
C ILE A 50 -4.62 12.03 -13.52
N VAL A 51 -4.73 10.81 -14.04
CA VAL A 51 -5.77 9.84 -13.67
C VAL A 51 -5.12 8.74 -12.84
N ILE A 52 -5.61 8.52 -11.62
CA ILE A 52 -5.11 7.49 -10.71
C ILE A 52 -6.17 6.38 -10.65
N THR A 53 -5.80 5.16 -11.05
CA THR A 53 -6.75 4.06 -11.30
C THR A 53 -6.20 2.70 -10.85
N THR A 54 -7.08 1.69 -10.82
CA THR A 54 -6.68 0.28 -10.69
C THR A 54 -6.54 -0.39 -12.06
N PRO A 55 -5.80 -1.52 -12.17
CA PRO A 55 -5.67 -2.29 -13.40
C PRO A 55 -7.04 -2.67 -13.98
N GLU A 56 -7.95 -3.21 -13.19
CA GLU A 56 -9.25 -3.70 -13.67
C GLU A 56 -10.08 -2.58 -14.29
N LYS A 57 -10.06 -1.40 -13.66
CA LYS A 57 -10.81 -0.25 -14.14
C LYS A 57 -10.21 0.28 -15.44
N TRP A 58 -8.88 0.33 -15.53
CA TRP A 58 -8.20 0.78 -16.74
C TRP A 58 -8.31 -0.21 -17.90
N ASP A 59 -8.25 -1.52 -17.65
CA ASP A 59 -8.53 -2.54 -18.67
C ASP A 59 -9.93 -2.36 -19.25
N GLY A 60 -10.96 -2.23 -18.39
CA GLY A 60 -12.33 -2.01 -18.83
C GLY A 60 -12.51 -0.75 -19.69
N ILE A 61 -11.74 0.31 -19.42
CA ILE A 61 -11.78 1.55 -20.20
C ILE A 61 -11.10 1.40 -21.55
N THR A 62 -9.91 0.80 -21.55
CA THR A 62 -9.08 0.69 -22.75
C THR A 62 -9.65 -0.31 -23.76
N ARG A 63 -10.54 -1.23 -23.37
CA ARG A 63 -11.27 -2.11 -24.32
C ARG A 63 -12.04 -1.36 -25.41
N SER A 64 -12.48 -0.14 -25.17
CA SER A 64 -13.19 0.70 -26.16
C SER A 64 -12.41 1.97 -26.52
N TRP A 65 -11.08 1.87 -26.56
CA TRP A 65 -10.18 3.00 -26.82
C TRP A 65 -10.46 3.72 -28.16
N GLU A 66 -10.96 3.01 -29.18
CA GLU A 66 -11.25 3.59 -30.50
C GLU A 66 -12.30 4.70 -30.45
N ILE A 67 -13.25 4.60 -29.51
CA ILE A 67 -14.36 5.55 -29.32
C ILE A 67 -13.99 6.63 -28.29
N ARG A 68 -13.04 6.35 -27.40
CA ARG A 68 -12.73 7.19 -26.23
C ARG A 68 -11.51 8.07 -26.47
N GLN A 69 -11.74 9.31 -26.88
CA GLN A 69 -10.66 10.25 -27.21
C GLN A 69 -9.67 10.47 -26.06
N TYR A 70 -10.15 10.59 -24.82
CA TYR A 70 -9.28 10.78 -23.65
C TYR A 70 -8.27 9.64 -23.45
N VAL A 71 -8.56 8.42 -23.91
CA VAL A 71 -7.60 7.30 -23.85
C VAL A 71 -6.49 7.48 -24.89
N LYS A 72 -6.81 8.09 -26.05
CA LYS A 72 -5.85 8.41 -27.10
C LYS A 72 -4.98 9.63 -26.75
N ASP A 73 -5.47 10.51 -25.88
CA ASP A 73 -4.77 11.72 -25.43
C ASP A 73 -3.75 11.45 -24.29
N VAL A 74 -3.68 10.20 -23.82
CA VAL A 74 -2.70 9.75 -22.81
C VAL A 74 -1.32 9.73 -23.43
N ALA A 75 -0.39 10.45 -22.80
CA ALA A 75 1.01 10.52 -23.23
C ALA A 75 1.96 9.70 -22.33
N LEU A 76 1.54 9.40 -21.10
CA LEU A 76 2.33 8.69 -20.10
C LEU A 76 1.45 7.72 -19.32
N VAL A 77 1.91 6.47 -19.20
CA VAL A 77 1.32 5.46 -18.32
C VAL A 77 2.39 5.03 -17.32
N VAL A 78 2.10 5.22 -16.04
CA VAL A 78 2.93 4.75 -14.93
C VAL A 78 2.25 3.53 -14.32
N VAL A 79 2.93 2.40 -14.31
CA VAL A 79 2.47 1.15 -13.70
C VAL A 79 3.24 0.94 -12.42
N ASP A 80 2.56 1.07 -11.27
CA ASP A 80 3.16 0.81 -9.98
C ASP A 80 3.11 -0.68 -9.63
N GLU A 81 4.13 -1.14 -8.92
CA GLU A 81 4.31 -2.54 -8.51
C GLU A 81 4.19 -3.55 -9.66
N ILE A 82 4.87 -3.28 -10.78
CA ILE A 82 4.82 -4.09 -12.00
C ILE A 82 5.29 -5.55 -11.80
N HIS A 83 6.07 -5.83 -10.75
CA HIS A 83 6.41 -7.20 -10.34
C HIS A 83 5.18 -8.09 -10.06
N LEU A 84 4.01 -7.49 -9.84
CA LEU A 84 2.74 -8.20 -9.69
C LEU A 84 2.21 -8.79 -11.02
N LEU A 85 2.91 -8.60 -12.14
CA LEU A 85 2.67 -9.38 -13.37
C LEU A 85 2.76 -10.89 -13.13
N GLY A 86 3.60 -11.33 -12.19
CA GLY A 86 3.79 -12.75 -11.90
C GLY A 86 2.74 -13.38 -10.97
N VAL A 87 1.73 -12.63 -10.52
CA VAL A 87 0.67 -13.15 -9.64
C VAL A 87 -0.66 -13.33 -10.38
N GLU A 88 -1.65 -13.94 -9.75
CA GLU A 88 -2.96 -14.29 -10.35
C GLU A 88 -3.68 -13.11 -11.05
N ARG A 89 -3.46 -11.87 -10.61
CA ARG A 89 -4.04 -10.64 -11.22
C ARG A 89 -3.16 -9.99 -12.30
N GLY A 90 -2.00 -10.57 -12.60
CA GLY A 90 -1.02 -10.03 -13.55
C GLY A 90 -1.53 -9.96 -15.00
N ALA A 91 -2.41 -10.89 -15.40
CA ALA A 91 -2.99 -10.93 -16.75
C ALA A 91 -3.73 -9.64 -17.14
N VAL A 92 -4.27 -8.91 -16.16
CA VAL A 92 -4.95 -7.62 -16.41
C VAL A 92 -3.92 -6.55 -16.81
N LEU A 93 -2.77 -6.50 -16.14
CA LEU A 93 -1.68 -5.59 -16.48
C LEU A 93 -1.10 -5.95 -17.85
N GLU A 94 -0.92 -7.24 -18.12
CA GLU A 94 -0.45 -7.74 -19.42
C GLU A 94 -1.39 -7.32 -20.57
N ALA A 95 -2.70 -7.45 -20.37
CA ALA A 95 -3.70 -7.03 -21.35
C ALA A 95 -3.66 -5.52 -21.61
N ILE A 96 -3.48 -4.69 -20.57
CA ILE A 96 -3.36 -3.24 -20.70
C ILE A 96 -2.13 -2.88 -21.53
N ILE A 97 -0.96 -3.41 -21.17
CA ILE A 97 0.32 -3.08 -21.82
C ILE A 97 0.31 -3.53 -23.28
N THR A 98 -0.18 -4.74 -23.55
CA THR A 98 -0.34 -5.26 -24.91
C THR A 98 -1.24 -4.34 -25.75
N ARG A 99 -2.35 -3.87 -25.17
CA ARG A 99 -3.26 -2.95 -25.85
C ARG A 99 -2.63 -1.60 -26.13
N LEU A 100 -1.82 -1.06 -25.21
CA LEU A 100 -1.08 0.18 -25.44
C LEU A 100 -0.08 0.04 -26.60
N LYS A 101 0.64 -1.08 -26.69
CA LYS A 101 1.52 -1.38 -27.84
C LYS A 101 0.74 -1.46 -29.16
N LEU A 102 -0.40 -2.15 -29.15
CA LEU A 102 -1.28 -2.24 -30.34
C LEU A 102 -1.82 -0.86 -30.76
N MET A 103 -2.18 -0.01 -29.80
CA MET A 103 -2.63 1.36 -30.07
C MET A 103 -1.51 2.17 -30.72
N ALA A 104 -0.29 2.09 -30.18
CA ALA A 104 0.89 2.76 -30.74
C ALA A 104 1.21 2.29 -32.17
N ALA A 105 1.04 1.00 -32.46
CA ALA A 105 1.24 0.46 -33.80
C ALA A 105 0.16 0.89 -34.82
N LYS A 106 -1.09 1.07 -34.37
CA LYS A 106 -2.23 1.47 -35.24
C LYS A 106 -2.34 2.97 -35.46
N GLN A 107 -1.97 3.78 -34.46
CA GLN A 107 -1.98 5.23 -34.60
C GLN A 107 -0.70 5.63 -35.33
N GLU A 108 -0.79 5.88 -36.64
CA GLU A 108 0.29 6.49 -37.46
C GLU A 108 0.77 7.87 -36.94
N SER A 109 0.18 8.37 -35.84
CA SER A 109 0.60 9.59 -35.17
C SER A 109 1.89 9.35 -34.37
N HIS A 110 2.85 10.27 -34.49
CA HIS A 110 4.11 10.34 -33.74
C HIS A 110 3.99 10.44 -32.20
N ASN A 111 2.81 10.23 -31.62
CA ASN A 111 2.56 10.41 -30.19
C ASN A 111 2.60 9.06 -29.46
N SER A 112 3.78 8.46 -29.37
CA SER A 112 3.98 7.20 -28.64
C SER A 112 3.71 7.39 -27.14
N VAL A 113 2.85 6.56 -26.56
CA VAL A 113 2.62 6.55 -25.11
C VAL A 113 3.87 6.06 -24.40
N ARG A 114 4.45 6.88 -23.53
CA ARG A 114 5.58 6.45 -22.68
C ARG A 114 5.07 5.56 -21.56
N VAL A 115 5.69 4.41 -21.35
CA VAL A 115 5.40 3.53 -20.20
C VAL A 115 6.53 3.62 -19.18
N VAL A 116 6.18 3.75 -17.90
CA VAL A 116 7.13 3.72 -16.77
C VAL A 116 6.65 2.64 -15.80
N GLY A 117 7.42 1.57 -15.64
CA GLY A 117 7.17 0.53 -14.65
C GLY A 117 7.95 0.81 -13.36
N LEU A 118 7.26 0.85 -12.23
CA LEU A 118 7.87 0.90 -10.90
C LEU A 118 7.77 -0.49 -10.28
N SER A 119 8.86 -0.94 -9.67
CA SER A 119 8.96 -2.29 -9.15
C SER A 119 9.84 -2.36 -7.90
N THR A 120 9.58 -3.38 -7.08
CA THR A 120 10.61 -3.92 -6.19
C THR A 120 11.69 -4.64 -7.01
N ALA A 121 12.82 -4.94 -6.37
CA ALA A 121 13.93 -5.65 -7.01
C ALA A 121 13.46 -6.96 -7.65
N LEU A 122 13.73 -7.12 -8.95
CA LEU A 122 13.29 -8.27 -9.74
C LEU A 122 14.49 -9.14 -10.15
N ALA A 123 14.36 -10.46 -10.00
CA ALA A 123 15.38 -11.40 -10.46
C ALA A 123 15.45 -11.47 -11.99
N ASN A 124 14.30 -11.39 -12.66
CA ASN A 124 14.13 -11.46 -14.11
C ASN A 124 13.78 -10.09 -14.72
N ALA A 125 14.42 -9.02 -14.25
CA ALA A 125 14.12 -7.67 -14.73
C ALA A 125 14.41 -7.48 -16.23
N GLY A 126 15.36 -8.25 -16.80
CA GLY A 126 15.67 -8.25 -18.23
C GLY A 126 14.47 -8.67 -19.08
N ASP A 127 13.86 -9.82 -18.77
CA ASP A 127 12.69 -10.34 -19.48
C ASP A 127 11.51 -9.35 -19.44
N VAL A 128 11.29 -8.70 -18.29
CA VAL A 128 10.23 -7.69 -18.14
C VAL A 128 10.56 -6.44 -18.95
N ALA A 129 11.82 -6.02 -19.00
CA ALA A 129 12.25 -4.86 -19.79
C ALA A 129 12.11 -5.12 -21.29
N GLU A 130 12.56 -6.29 -21.76
CA GLU A 130 12.39 -6.72 -23.16
C GLU A 130 10.91 -6.77 -23.53
N TRP A 131 10.08 -7.38 -22.69
CA TRP A 131 8.63 -7.41 -22.91
C TRP A 131 7.98 -6.02 -22.90
N LEU A 132 8.56 -5.03 -22.24
CA LEU A 132 8.07 -3.64 -22.24
C LEU A 132 8.68 -2.77 -23.36
N ASP A 133 9.54 -3.34 -24.22
CA ASP A 133 10.35 -2.62 -25.20
C ASP A 133 11.22 -1.51 -24.56
N VAL A 134 11.73 -1.75 -23.35
CA VAL A 134 12.59 -0.82 -22.62
C VAL A 134 14.03 -1.02 -23.05
N ALA A 135 14.65 0.02 -23.62
CA ALA A 135 16.08 0.01 -23.92
C ALA A 135 16.91 -0.15 -22.64
N ASP A 136 18.11 -0.71 -22.75
CA ASP A 136 19.01 -0.95 -21.59
C ASP A 136 19.29 0.32 -20.77
N THR A 137 19.35 1.49 -21.42
CA THR A 137 19.54 2.79 -20.75
C THR A 137 18.34 3.22 -19.88
N GLY A 138 17.18 2.61 -20.08
CA GLY A 138 15.95 2.86 -19.33
C GLY A 138 15.67 1.82 -18.23
N LEU A 139 16.46 0.75 -18.15
CA LEU A 139 16.31 -0.29 -17.13
C LEU A 139 17.17 0.00 -15.91
N PHE A 140 16.52 0.21 -14.76
CA PHE A 140 17.19 0.38 -13.48
C PHE A 140 16.73 -0.72 -12.52
N ASN A 141 17.56 -1.73 -12.30
CA ASN A 141 17.28 -2.82 -11.36
C ASN A 141 18.32 -2.83 -10.22
N PHE A 142 17.86 -2.53 -9.01
CA PHE A 142 18.71 -2.43 -7.82
C PHE A 142 18.58 -3.68 -6.96
N ARG A 143 19.65 -4.03 -6.25
CA ARG A 143 19.60 -5.13 -5.27
C ARG A 143 18.69 -4.74 -4.09
N PRO A 144 18.00 -5.70 -3.43
CA PRO A 144 17.08 -5.39 -2.32
C PRO A 144 17.69 -4.62 -1.13
N ASN A 145 19.02 -4.66 -0.98
CA ASN A 145 19.77 -3.95 0.06
C ASN A 145 20.12 -2.50 -0.31
N VAL A 146 19.90 -2.07 -1.55
CA VAL A 146 20.07 -0.68 -1.99
C VAL A 146 18.85 0.10 -1.49
N ARG A 147 18.92 0.58 -0.25
CA ARG A 147 17.86 1.35 0.41
C ARG A 147 18.47 2.58 1.09
N PRO A 148 17.78 3.74 1.08
CA PRO A 148 18.22 4.91 1.82
C PRO A 148 18.36 4.65 3.33
N VAL A 149 17.49 3.79 3.87
CA VAL A 149 17.55 3.30 5.25
C VAL A 149 17.88 1.81 5.21
N PRO A 150 19.06 1.38 5.69
CA PRO A 150 19.43 -0.03 5.78
C PRO A 150 18.43 -0.82 6.63
N ILE A 151 18.25 -2.10 6.31
CA ILE A 151 17.37 -3.01 7.04
C ILE A 151 18.19 -4.18 7.56
N GLU A 152 18.11 -4.42 8.86
CA GLU A 152 18.60 -5.64 9.50
C GLU A 152 17.44 -6.63 9.64
N VAL A 153 17.68 -7.88 9.24
CA VAL A 153 16.65 -8.93 9.23
C VAL A 153 17.05 -10.04 10.19
N HIS A 154 16.21 -10.28 11.19
CA HIS A 154 16.36 -11.38 12.14
C HIS A 154 15.26 -12.42 11.92
N ILE A 155 15.64 -13.68 11.71
CA ILE A 155 14.70 -14.78 11.49
C ILE A 155 14.79 -15.73 12.69
N ALA A 156 13.67 -15.89 13.40
CA ALA A 156 13.55 -16.82 14.51
C ALA A 156 12.56 -17.95 14.15
N GLY A 157 13.02 -19.20 14.21
CA GLY A 157 12.20 -20.38 13.96
C GLY A 157 11.45 -20.83 15.22
N PHE A 158 10.17 -21.14 15.08
CA PHE A 158 9.33 -21.64 16.18
C PHE A 158 8.77 -23.03 15.87
N PRO A 159 9.12 -24.06 16.64
CA PRO A 159 8.67 -25.43 16.39
C PRO A 159 7.17 -25.57 16.69
N GLY A 160 6.55 -26.60 16.10
CA GLY A 160 5.14 -26.94 16.32
C GLY A 160 4.29 -26.84 15.06
N ARG A 161 3.40 -27.83 14.89
CA ARG A 161 2.49 -27.92 13.73
C ARG A 161 1.16 -27.19 13.97
N HIS A 162 0.70 -27.17 15.23
CA HIS A 162 -0.59 -26.56 15.57
C HIS A 162 -0.47 -25.04 15.64
N TYR A 163 -1.38 -24.37 14.93
CA TYR A 163 -1.36 -22.91 14.77
C TYR A 163 -1.47 -22.16 16.10
N CYS A 164 -2.51 -22.43 16.91
CA CYS A 164 -2.78 -21.63 18.12
C CYS A 164 -1.65 -21.70 19.17
N PRO A 165 -1.13 -22.90 19.54
CA PRO A 165 -0.02 -22.98 20.49
C PRO A 165 1.25 -22.30 19.95
N ARG A 166 1.52 -22.43 18.66
CA ARG A 166 2.69 -21.80 18.03
C ARG A 166 2.60 -20.27 18.06
N MET A 167 1.43 -19.69 17.78
CA MET A 167 1.25 -18.24 17.88
C MET A 167 1.39 -17.74 19.32
N ALA A 168 0.85 -18.47 20.30
CA ALA A 168 1.01 -18.12 21.70
C ALA A 168 2.48 -18.15 22.15
N LEU A 169 3.24 -19.15 21.69
CA LEU A 169 4.69 -19.28 21.93
C LEU A 169 5.47 -18.06 21.42
N MET A 170 5.03 -17.45 20.32
CA MET A 170 5.71 -16.30 19.69
C MET A 170 5.49 -14.98 20.42
N ASN A 171 4.45 -14.84 21.26
CA ASN A 171 4.12 -13.58 21.91
C ASN A 171 5.24 -13.03 22.81
N ARG A 172 5.84 -13.88 23.66
CA ARG A 172 6.92 -13.45 24.57
C ARG A 172 8.22 -13.10 23.82
N PRO A 173 8.69 -13.90 22.84
CA PRO A 173 9.78 -13.51 21.96
C PRO A 173 9.54 -12.22 21.20
N ALA A 174 8.33 -12.01 20.64
CA ALA A 174 7.99 -10.78 19.92
C ALA A 174 8.05 -9.55 20.84
N PHE A 175 7.51 -9.65 22.06
CA PHE A 175 7.61 -8.60 23.07
C PHE A 175 9.07 -8.24 23.40
N LYS A 176 9.91 -9.25 23.63
CA LYS A 176 11.35 -9.05 23.87
C LYS A 176 12.07 -8.43 22.67
N ALA A 177 11.68 -8.80 21.45
CA ALA A 177 12.26 -8.23 20.24
C ALA A 177 11.97 -6.73 20.12
N ILE A 178 10.76 -6.28 20.48
CA ILE A 178 10.43 -4.84 20.53
C ILE A 178 11.36 -4.12 21.50
N LYS A 179 11.48 -4.63 22.73
CA LYS A 179 12.39 -4.05 23.74
C LYS A 179 13.85 -4.02 23.32
N SER A 180 14.31 -5.04 22.60
CA SER A 180 15.71 -5.18 22.20
C SER A 180 16.06 -4.31 20.99
N TYR A 181 15.20 -4.31 19.97
CA TYR A 181 15.50 -3.67 18.68
C TYR A 181 14.85 -2.29 18.51
N SER A 182 13.78 -1.99 19.25
CA SER A 182 13.00 -0.75 19.09
C SER A 182 12.44 -0.22 20.43
N PRO A 183 13.28 -0.01 21.47
CA PRO A 183 12.79 0.35 22.81
C PRO A 183 12.06 1.69 22.88
N TYR A 184 12.48 2.67 22.07
CA TYR A 184 11.95 4.04 22.07
C TYR A 184 11.42 4.48 20.71
N LYS A 185 11.25 3.53 19.78
CA LYS A 185 10.79 3.80 18.42
C LYS A 185 9.53 2.98 18.14
N PRO A 186 8.62 3.48 17.28
CA PRO A 186 7.40 2.75 16.93
C PRO A 186 7.70 1.36 16.36
N ALA A 187 6.88 0.37 16.73
CA ALA A 187 6.97 -1.00 16.23
C ALA A 187 5.62 -1.47 15.66
N LEU A 188 5.65 -2.15 14.51
CA LEU A 188 4.48 -2.76 13.90
C LEU A 188 4.60 -4.29 13.95
N VAL A 189 3.59 -4.95 14.53
CA VAL A 189 3.54 -6.42 14.62
C VAL A 189 2.43 -6.95 13.72
N PHE A 190 2.82 -7.58 12.61
CA PHE A 190 1.88 -8.27 11.73
C PHE A 190 1.52 -9.65 12.28
N VAL A 191 0.22 -9.95 12.25
CA VAL A 191 -0.34 -11.22 12.71
C VAL A 191 -1.27 -11.82 11.65
N ALA A 192 -1.44 -13.13 11.67
CA ALA A 192 -2.11 -13.84 10.58
C ALA A 192 -3.66 -13.79 10.59
N SER A 193 -4.30 -13.24 11.63
CA SER A 193 -5.76 -13.08 11.65
C SER A 193 -6.25 -11.98 12.58
N ARG A 194 -7.49 -11.51 12.37
CA ARG A 194 -8.17 -10.52 13.25
C ARG A 194 -8.22 -11.00 14.70
N ARG A 195 -8.53 -12.29 14.91
CA ARG A 195 -8.55 -12.90 16.25
C ARG A 195 -7.16 -12.86 16.88
N GLN A 196 -6.11 -13.15 16.10
CA GLN A 196 -4.74 -13.13 16.58
C GLN A 196 -4.27 -11.72 16.96
N THR A 197 -4.74 -10.67 16.28
CA THR A 197 -4.42 -9.27 16.62
C THR A 197 -4.77 -9.00 18.08
N ARG A 198 -6.01 -9.34 18.46
CA ARG A 198 -6.51 -9.20 19.82
C ARG A 198 -5.75 -10.05 20.83
N LEU A 199 -5.52 -11.33 20.53
CA LEU A 199 -4.81 -12.23 21.45
C LEU A 199 -3.36 -11.79 21.69
N THR A 200 -2.69 -11.30 20.66
CA THR A 200 -1.30 -10.83 20.75
C THR A 200 -1.23 -9.52 21.54
N ALA A 201 -2.13 -8.57 21.27
CA ALA A 201 -2.20 -7.31 22.01
C ALA A 201 -2.46 -7.54 23.51
N MET A 202 -3.41 -8.42 23.85
CA MET A 202 -3.68 -8.77 25.25
C MET A 202 -2.49 -9.48 25.92
N ALA A 203 -1.79 -10.34 25.18
CA ALA A 203 -0.58 -11.00 25.68
C ALA A 203 0.59 -10.01 25.89
N PHE A 204 0.64 -8.90 25.14
CA PHE A 204 1.60 -7.83 25.37
C PHE A 204 1.21 -7.01 26.60
N VAL A 205 -0.06 -6.62 26.74
CA VAL A 205 -0.56 -5.95 27.95
C VAL A 205 -0.28 -6.78 29.19
N SER A 206 -0.51 -8.09 29.15
CA SER A 206 -0.18 -8.98 30.28
C SER A 206 1.30 -9.01 30.62
N GLN A 207 2.19 -8.81 29.64
CA GLN A 207 3.63 -8.70 29.89
C GLN A 207 4.01 -7.33 30.43
N LEU A 208 3.39 -6.25 29.95
CA LEU A 208 3.60 -4.88 30.45
C LEU A 208 3.18 -4.74 31.91
N VAL A 209 2.05 -5.34 32.31
CA VAL A 209 1.56 -5.29 33.70
C VAL A 209 2.54 -5.96 34.68
N ILE A 210 3.34 -6.92 34.22
CA ILE A 210 4.35 -7.61 35.04
C ILE A 210 5.67 -6.81 35.10
N ASP A 211 5.87 -5.90 34.15
CA ASP A 211 7.09 -5.12 34.00
C ASP A 211 7.09 -3.90 34.93
N ASP A 212 8.26 -3.29 35.15
CA ASP A 212 8.42 -2.17 36.09
C ASP A 212 7.57 -0.94 35.70
N ASP A 213 7.42 -0.69 34.41
CA ASP A 213 6.56 0.37 33.86
C ASP A 213 5.55 -0.20 32.84
N PRO A 214 4.30 -0.44 33.26
CA PRO A 214 3.25 -0.93 32.36
C PRO A 214 2.88 0.03 31.24
N ARG A 215 3.21 1.33 31.35
CA ARG A 215 2.86 2.36 30.38
C ARG A 215 4.05 2.86 29.56
N GLN A 216 5.17 2.12 29.58
CA GLN A 216 6.41 2.51 28.90
C GLN A 216 6.27 2.81 27.39
N TRP A 217 5.23 2.27 26.73
CA TRP A 217 4.96 2.49 25.30
C TRP A 217 3.87 3.55 25.05
N LEU A 218 3.28 4.11 26.10
CA LEU A 218 2.35 5.21 25.99
C LEU A 218 3.12 6.53 25.98
N HIS A 219 3.13 7.21 24.83
CA HIS A 219 3.79 8.50 24.64
C HIS A 219 2.80 9.66 24.45
N MET A 220 1.58 9.47 24.95
CA MET A 220 0.48 10.43 24.90
C MET A 220 0.05 10.80 26.33
N ASP A 221 -0.45 12.01 26.51
CA ASP A 221 -0.99 12.42 27.79
C ASP A 221 -2.26 11.61 28.16
N MET A 222 -2.44 11.34 29.45
CA MET A 222 -3.55 10.52 29.92
C MET A 222 -4.91 11.21 29.73
N GLU A 223 -4.99 12.54 29.89
CA GLU A 223 -6.27 13.25 29.71
C GLU A 223 -6.71 13.21 28.24
N GLU A 224 -5.76 13.39 27.32
CA GLU A 224 -6.01 13.25 25.88
C GLU A 224 -6.45 11.84 25.53
N LEU A 225 -5.76 10.83 26.06
CA LEU A 225 -6.10 9.43 25.83
C LEU A 225 -7.51 9.10 26.34
N GLU A 226 -7.88 9.55 27.54
CA GLU A 226 -9.20 9.31 28.11
C GLU A 226 -10.30 9.88 27.22
N GLN A 227 -10.12 11.09 26.69
CA GLN A 227 -11.06 11.68 25.72
C GLN A 227 -11.17 10.82 24.45
N LEU A 228 -10.05 10.35 23.89
CA LEU A 228 -10.07 9.49 22.72
C LEU A 228 -10.79 8.17 22.97
N ILE A 229 -10.55 7.53 24.12
CA ILE A 229 -11.17 6.27 24.54
C ILE A 229 -12.70 6.38 24.58
N THR A 230 -13.26 7.53 24.96
CA THR A 230 -14.73 7.72 24.96
C THR A 230 -15.36 7.60 23.56
N THR A 231 -14.59 7.86 22.50
CA THR A 231 -15.06 7.81 21.11
C THR A 231 -14.93 6.43 20.47
N ILE A 232 -14.21 5.51 21.13
CA ILE A 232 -13.94 4.15 20.65
C ILE A 232 -15.11 3.24 21.03
N LYS A 233 -15.47 2.30 20.14
CA LYS A 233 -16.53 1.31 20.38
C LYS A 233 -15.97 -0.09 20.63
N ASP A 234 -14.81 -0.41 20.06
CA ASP A 234 -14.18 -1.71 20.29
C ASP A 234 -13.63 -1.81 21.72
N GLU A 235 -14.25 -2.67 22.52
CA GLU A 235 -13.89 -2.88 23.93
C GLU A 235 -12.45 -3.40 24.12
N ASN A 236 -11.92 -4.16 23.17
CA ASN A 236 -10.55 -4.66 23.28
C ASN A 236 -9.53 -3.56 22.99
N LEU A 237 -9.86 -2.64 22.08
CA LEU A 237 -9.02 -1.47 21.78
C LEU A 237 -8.95 -0.54 23.00
N LYS A 238 -10.09 -0.30 23.68
CA LYS A 238 -10.11 0.47 24.95
C LYS A 238 -9.21 -0.13 26.04
N LEU A 239 -9.13 -1.46 26.11
CA LEU A 239 -8.31 -2.15 27.10
C LEU A 239 -6.80 -2.14 26.80
N THR A 240 -6.41 -1.93 25.53
CA THR A 240 -5.02 -2.07 25.08
C THR A 240 -4.32 -0.72 24.88
N LEU A 241 -5.04 0.31 24.45
CA LEU A 241 -4.50 1.65 24.24
C LEU A 241 -3.88 2.31 25.49
N PRO A 242 -4.43 2.16 26.72
CA PRO A 242 -3.80 2.68 27.95
C PRO A 242 -2.39 2.16 28.25
N PHE A 243 -1.99 1.07 27.58
CA PHE A 243 -0.67 0.48 27.68
C PHE A 243 0.22 0.81 26.47
N GLY A 244 -0.22 1.73 25.60
CA GLY A 244 0.49 2.08 24.36
C GLY A 244 0.40 1.01 23.27
N VAL A 245 -0.54 0.06 23.37
CA VAL A 245 -0.71 -1.02 22.39
C VAL A 245 -1.94 -0.78 21.53
N GLY A 246 -1.73 -0.28 20.30
CA GLY A 246 -2.79 -0.14 19.29
C GLY A 246 -3.09 -1.46 18.57
N MET A 247 -4.34 -1.64 18.13
CA MET A 247 -4.73 -2.75 17.25
C MET A 247 -5.29 -2.21 15.95
N HIS A 248 -4.94 -2.86 14.84
CA HIS A 248 -5.49 -2.51 13.53
C HIS A 248 -5.94 -3.77 12.77
N HIS A 249 -7.24 -3.84 12.45
CA HIS A 249 -7.80 -4.92 11.64
C HIS A 249 -9.06 -4.50 10.89
N ALA A 250 -9.45 -5.25 9.86
CA ALA A 250 -10.57 -4.91 8.99
C ALA A 250 -11.93 -4.75 9.71
N GLY A 251 -12.12 -5.37 10.88
CA GLY A 251 -13.35 -5.23 11.69
C GLY A 251 -13.50 -3.92 12.48
N LEU A 252 -12.46 -3.07 12.55
CA LEU A 252 -12.56 -1.77 13.22
C LEU A 252 -13.32 -0.77 12.35
N GLN A 253 -14.01 0.17 12.99
CA GLN A 253 -14.64 1.29 12.29
C GLN A 253 -13.57 2.22 11.71
N GLN A 254 -13.90 2.94 10.63
CA GLN A 254 -12.94 3.83 9.97
C GLN A 254 -12.39 4.90 10.94
N HIS A 255 -13.25 5.44 11.81
CA HIS A 255 -12.85 6.37 12.87
C HIS A 255 -11.78 5.77 13.79
N GLU A 256 -11.98 4.52 14.25
CA GLU A 256 -11.04 3.84 15.16
C GLU A 256 -9.72 3.51 14.47
N LYS A 257 -9.75 3.12 13.19
CA LYS A 257 -8.54 2.93 12.38
C LYS A 257 -7.74 4.23 12.30
N ASN A 258 -8.42 5.33 11.99
CA ASN A 258 -7.78 6.64 11.91
C ASN A 258 -7.19 7.07 13.26
N ILE A 259 -7.81 6.73 14.40
CA ILE A 259 -7.23 7.01 15.73
C ILE A 259 -5.92 6.24 15.91
N VAL A 260 -5.91 4.93 15.64
CA VAL A 260 -4.73 4.09 15.83
C VAL A 260 -3.60 4.43 14.85
N GLU A 261 -3.93 4.93 13.66
CA GLU A 261 -2.95 5.36 12.66
C GLU A 261 -2.37 6.76 12.90
N ARG A 262 -3.02 7.58 13.75
CA ARG A 262 -2.50 8.90 14.13
C ARG A 262 -1.34 8.73 15.11
N GLN A 263 -0.14 9.08 14.66
CA GLN A 263 1.06 9.25 15.48
C GLN A 263 1.16 10.67 15.99
#